data_AF-A0A3D0I5V6-F1
#
_entry.id   AF-A0A3D0I5V6-F1
#
_cell.length_a   1.000
_cell.length_b   1.000
_cell.length_c   1.000
_cell.angle_alpha   90.00
_cell.angle_beta   90.00
_cell.angle_gamma   90.00
#
_symmetry.space_group_name_H-M   'P 1'
#
loop_
_entity.id
_entity.type
_entity.pdbx_description
1 polymer ?
#
loop_
_entity_poly.entity_id
_entity_poly.type
_entity_poly.pdbx_seq_one_letter_code
_entity_poly.pdbx_strand_id
1 'polypeptide(L)' 'MPGMNGLEFLALAAVRRPQAVRFLITGWTAEVPTRDLEALGIRALLAKPWDDAELKAALRSALGR' A
#
# COMPACT_ATOMS: atom_id res chain seq x y z
N MET A 1 7.20 -2.52 10.94
CA MET A 1 7.43 -3.93 11.32
C MET A 1 8.80 -3.97 11.99
N PRO A 2 9.04 -4.73 13.06
CA PRO A 2 10.36 -4.75 13.67
C PRO A 2 11.43 -5.12 12.63
N GLY A 3 12.42 -4.24 12.42
CA GLY A 3 13.53 -4.44 11.48
C GLY A 3 13.22 -4.25 9.98
N MET A 4 12.01 -3.81 9.59
CA MET A 4 11.67 -3.59 8.17
C MET A 4 10.54 -2.55 8.01
N ASN A 5 10.69 -1.65 7.04
CA ASN A 5 9.64 -0.69 6.69
C ASN A 5 8.63 -1.27 5.69
N GLY A 6 7.48 -0.61 5.54
CA GLY A 6 6.39 -1.08 4.66
C GLY A 6 6.78 -1.19 3.19
N LEU A 7 7.64 -0.29 2.69
CA LEU A 7 8.07 -0.26 1.30
C LEU A 7 9.02 -1.41 0.98
N GLU A 8 10.00 -1.67 1.87
CA GLU A 8 10.92 -2.81 1.76
C GLU A 8 10.16 -4.13 1.70
N PHE A 9 9.14 -4.29 2.55
CA PHE A 9 8.29 -5.47 2.53
C PHE A 9 7.52 -5.60 1.21
N LEU A 10 6.90 -4.52 0.72
CA LEU A 10 6.12 -4.54 -0.51
C LEU A 10 7.00 -4.77 -1.75
N ALA A 11 8.25 -4.32 -1.74
CA ALA A 11 9.23 -4.62 -2.78
C ALA A 11 9.51 -6.14 -2.85
N LEU A 12 9.77 -6.77 -1.70
CA LEU A 12 9.97 -8.23 -1.63
C LEU A 12 8.70 -9.01 -2.02
N ALA A 13 7.53 -8.51 -1.62
CA ALA A 13 6.25 -9.11 -1.98
C ALA A 13 5.99 -9.03 -3.48
N ALA A 14 6.35 -7.93 -4.14
CA ALA A 14 6.19 -7.76 -5.59
C ALA A 14 7.03 -8.79 -6.37
N VAL A 15 8.23 -9.14 -5.90
CA VAL A 15 9.05 -10.19 -6.51
C VAL A 15 8.39 -11.57 -6.36
N ARG A 16 7.87 -11.88 -5.17
CA ARG A 16 7.30 -13.21 -4.88
C ARG A 16 5.90 -13.43 -5.46
N ARG A 17 5.09 -12.36 -5.52
CA ARG A 17 3.69 -12.37 -5.95
C ARG A 17 3.41 -11.12 -6.79
N PRO A 18 3.91 -11.04 -8.04
CA PRO A 18 3.81 -9.84 -8.87
C PRO A 18 2.36 -9.40 -9.12
N GLN A 19 1.42 -10.36 -9.18
CA GLN A 19 0.00 -10.10 -9.40
C GLN A 19 -0.79 -9.70 -8.15
N ALA A 20 -0.19 -9.77 -6.95
CA ALA A 20 -0.90 -9.35 -5.74
C ALA A 20 -1.10 -7.83 -5.76
N VAL A 21 -2.32 -7.37 -5.48
CA VAL A 21 -2.54 -5.94 -5.27
C VAL A 21 -1.84 -5.52 -3.97
N ARG A 22 -1.18 -4.35 -4.01
CA ARG A 22 -0.38 -3.83 -2.91
C ARG A 22 -0.98 -2.52 -2.41
N PHE A 23 -1.21 -2.46 -1.11
CA PHE A 23 -1.70 -1.29 -0.38
C PHE A 23 -0.71 -0.97 0.74
N LEU A 24 -0.48 0.32 1.00
CA LEU A 24 0.30 0.77 2.15
C LEU A 24 -0.62 1.48 3.14
N ILE A 25 -0.68 0.99 4.38
CA ILE A 25 -1.45 1.63 5.46
C ILE A 25 -0.45 2.20 6.48
N THR A 26 -0.37 3.53 6.59
CA THR A 26 0.63 4.22 7.42
C THR A 26 -0.03 5.12 8.47
N GLY A 27 0.46 5.07 9.71
CA GLY A 27 0.13 6.08 10.73
C GLY A 27 1.19 7.18 10.84
N TRP A 28 2.19 7.15 9.96
CA TRP A 28 3.29 8.11 9.94
C TRP A 28 2.89 9.31 9.09
N THR A 29 3.10 10.51 9.62
CA THR A 29 2.83 11.80 8.93
C THR A 29 3.88 12.16 7.88
N ALA A 30 4.95 11.38 7.75
CA ALA A 30 5.94 11.59 6.70
C ALA A 30 5.36 11.14 5.36
N GLU A 31 5.36 12.05 4.41
CA GLU A 31 4.95 11.77 3.03
C GLU A 31 5.82 10.65 2.45
N VAL A 32 5.16 9.61 1.95
CA VAL A 32 5.84 8.61 1.12
C VAL A 32 5.97 9.21 -0.28
N PRO A 33 7.19 9.31 -0.84
CA PRO A 33 7.37 9.89 -2.15
C PRO A 33 6.56 9.16 -3.22
N THR A 34 5.81 9.88 -4.05
CA THR A 34 4.95 9.30 -5.11
C THR A 34 5.73 8.36 -6.03
N ARG A 35 6.98 8.69 -6.37
CA ARG A 35 7.86 7.85 -7.18
C ARG A 35 8.05 6.44 -6.60
N ASP A 36 8.12 6.31 -5.27
CA ASP A 36 8.38 5.04 -4.60
C ASP A 36 7.10 4.19 -4.59
N LEU A 37 5.92 4.84 -4.52
CA LEU A 37 4.62 4.19 -4.68
C LEU A 37 4.43 3.64 -6.09
N GLU A 38 4.75 4.44 -7.11
CA GLU A 38 4.64 4.07 -8.52
C GLU A 38 5.59 2.92 -8.88
N ALA A 39 6.87 3.01 -8.47
CA ALA A 39 7.87 1.98 -8.74
C ALA A 39 7.48 0.60 -8.16
N LEU A 40 6.78 0.59 -7.03
CA LEU A 40 6.30 -0.63 -6.37
C LEU A 40 4.88 -1.04 -6.82
N GLY A 41 4.25 -0.28 -7.72
CA GLY A 41 2.88 -0.49 -8.16
C GLY A 41 1.92 -0.56 -6.97
N ILE A 42 2.08 0.34 -5.99
CA ILE A 42 1.19 0.45 -4.83
C ILE A 42 -0.07 1.17 -5.29
N ARG A 43 -1.22 0.50 -5.12
CA ARG A 43 -2.51 0.98 -5.65
C ARG A 43 -3.14 2.07 -4.79
N ALA A 44 -2.87 2.06 -3.49
CA ALA A 44 -3.34 3.09 -2.58
C ALA A 44 -2.45 3.22 -1.33
N LEU A 45 -2.35 4.46 -0.85
CA LEU A 45 -1.80 4.83 0.45
C LEU A 45 -2.97 5.22 1.36
N LEU A 46 -3.12 4.56 2.50
CA LEU A 46 -4.18 4.82 3.47
C LEU A 46 -3.58 5.29 4.80
N ALA A 47 -4.11 6.38 5.35
CA ALA A 47 -3.69 6.89 6.65
C ALA A 47 -4.35 6.11 7.80
N LYS A 48 -3.68 6.05 8.95
CA LYS A 48 -4.27 5.60 10.22
C LYS A 48 -4.62 6.82 11.10
N PRO A 49 -5.77 6.83 11.81
CA PRO A 49 -6.89 5.89 11.65
C PRO A 49 -7.53 6.02 10.26
N TRP A 50 -8.05 4.92 9.71
CA TRP A 50 -8.70 4.93 8.40
C TRP A 50 -10.22 5.03 8.54
N ASP A 51 -10.87 5.47 7.47
CA ASP A 51 -12.31 5.33 7.28
C ASP A 51 -12.63 3.99 6.61
N ASP A 52 -13.61 3.28 7.18
CA ASP A 52 -14.01 1.94 6.71
C ASP A 52 -14.65 1.95 5.31
N ALA A 53 -15.40 3.01 4.97
CA ALA A 53 -16.00 3.14 3.66
C ALA A 53 -14.93 3.43 2.61
N GLU A 54 -13.95 4.29 2.92
CA GLU A 54 -12.80 4.57 2.05
C GLU A 54 -11.97 3.30 1.80
N LEU A 55 -11.62 2.56 2.86
CA LEU A 55 -10.88 1.29 2.73
C LEU A 55 -11.64 0.29 1.85
N LYS A 56 -12.95 0.11 2.07
CA LYS A 56 -13.78 -0.79 1.27
C LYS A 56 -13.88 -0.35 -0.19
N ALA A 57 -13.99 0.95 -0.46
CA ALA A 57 -14.01 1.48 -1.82
C ALA A 57 -12.67 1.24 -2.55
N ALA A 58 -11.55 1.46 -1.86
CA ALA A 58 -10.22 1.25 -2.42
C ALA A 58 -9.98 -0.24 -2.75
N LEU A 59 -10.40 -1.15 -1.86
CA LEU A 59 -10.33 -2.60 -2.09
C LEU A 59 -11.18 -3.05 -3.29
N ARG A 60 -12.42 -2.54 -3.40
CA ARG A 60 -13.31 -2.83 -4.55
C ARG A 60 -12.68 -2.38 -5.87
N SER A 61 -12.21 -1.13 -5.92
CA SER A 61 -11.50 -0.57 -7.08
C SER A 61 -10.27 -1.40 -7.48
N ALA A 62 -9.48 -1.85 -6.50
CA ALA A 62 -8.32 -2.71 -6.74
C ALA A 62 -8.67 -4.09 -7.31
N LEU A 63 -9.81 -4.65 -6.92
CA LEU A 63 -10.27 -5.97 -7.37
C LEU A 63 -11.14 -5.89 -8.64
N GLY A 64 -11.39 -4.68 -9.16
CA GLY A 64 -12.28 -4.45 -10.31
C GLY A 64 -13.74 -4.81 -10.03
N ARG A 65 -14.21 -4.56 -8.80
CA ARG A 65 -15.53 -4.94 -8.28
C ARG A 65 -16.36 -3.76 -7.81
#